data_AF-A0A519LES9-F1
#
_entry.id   AF-A0A519LES9-F1
#
_cell.length_a   1.000
_cell.length_b   1.000
_cell.length_c   1.000
_cell.angle_alpha   90.00
_cell.angle_beta   90.00
_cell.angle_gamma   90.00
#
_symmetry.space_group_name_H-M   'P 1'
#
loop_
_entity.id
_entity.type
_entity.pdbx_description
1 polymer ?
#
loop_
_entity_poly.entity_id
_entity_poly.type
_entity_poly.pdbx_seq_one_letter_code
_entity_poly.pdbx_strand_id
1 'polypeptide(L)'
;MVLKHSAYKTILISISLAILIFFFGFFPALVQKYYSTGIYPYISKSLRFISSIFPFAIGDIVYAFIIGFVLYRIIRFIKRRKSLKSAHRIIVPLQFLNFCLVLYIIFKMVWGLNYSRPSISDALGIGNEKYSLKELVMLGNQFVNKTNHLKLRQTNIPAYSINDLEINSAKAYDFMEKQNSLFRYQNPCLKSVLNSWIISKIGIEGYYAPLTGEANMNMNLPDFVKPYVSCHEIAHQLGIAYEDEANLLGYLTASNSPDVNYQYSANYEMLRYILFEIRMKSPDDYKVLHDKLLPKVLTDFKTEKEFWRKYNGEMFG
;
A
#
# COMPACT_ATOMS: atom_id res chain seq x y z
N MET A 1 10.40 -44.20 9.78
CA MET A 1 10.15 -43.51 11.06
C MET A 1 10.83 -42.13 11.11
N VAL A 2 12.10 -42.03 10.69
CA VAL A 2 12.91 -40.80 10.66
C VAL A 2 12.26 -39.61 9.92
N LEU A 3 11.73 -39.81 8.69
CA LEU A 3 11.08 -38.75 7.91
C LEU A 3 9.81 -38.18 8.56
N LYS A 4 9.06 -39.01 9.31
CA LYS A 4 7.89 -38.53 10.06
C LYS A 4 8.32 -37.66 11.23
N HIS A 5 9.35 -38.09 11.97
CA HIS A 5 9.81 -37.37 13.16
C HIS A 5 10.41 -35.99 12.82
N SER A 6 11.13 -35.89 11.70
CA SER A 6 11.63 -34.62 11.17
C SER A 6 10.50 -33.63 10.81
N ALA A 7 9.44 -34.09 10.14
CA ALA A 7 8.31 -33.24 9.78
C ALA A 7 7.54 -32.69 11.00
N TYR A 8 7.36 -33.51 12.04
CA TYR A 8 6.73 -33.07 13.30
C TYR A 8 7.60 -32.05 14.05
N LYS A 9 8.92 -32.23 14.06
CA LYS A 9 9.83 -31.27 14.70
C LYS A 9 9.79 -29.91 13.99
N THR A 10 9.82 -29.90 12.66
CA THR A 10 9.76 -28.66 11.88
C THR A 10 8.45 -27.90 12.13
N ILE A 11 7.30 -28.59 12.09
CA ILE A 11 6.02 -27.91 12.31
C ILE A 11 5.87 -27.39 13.74
N LEU A 12 6.37 -28.12 14.74
CA LEU A 12 6.37 -27.63 16.13
C LEU A 12 7.21 -26.36 16.27
N ILE A 13 8.37 -26.29 15.62
CA ILE A 13 9.20 -25.06 15.60
C ILE A 13 8.43 -23.91 14.93
N SER A 14 7.82 -24.15 13.77
CA SER A 14 7.04 -23.13 13.07
C SER A 14 5.83 -22.66 13.88
N ILE A 15 5.11 -23.56 14.56
CA ILE A 15 4.00 -23.20 15.44
C ILE A 15 4.51 -22.34 16.60
N SER A 16 5.55 -22.78 17.30
CA SER A 16 6.11 -22.04 18.44
C SER A 16 6.58 -20.64 18.04
N LEU A 17 7.26 -20.51 16.89
CA LEU A 17 7.72 -19.22 16.38
C LEU A 17 6.55 -18.32 15.96
N ALA A 18 5.53 -18.88 15.28
CA ALA A 18 4.35 -18.14 14.88
C ALA A 18 3.58 -17.61 16.11
N ILE A 19 3.45 -18.44 17.15
CA ILE A 19 2.82 -18.06 18.43
C ILE A 19 3.63 -16.94 19.10
N LEU A 20 4.96 -17.06 19.16
CA LEU A 20 5.81 -16.03 19.76
C LEU A 20 5.66 -14.67 19.03
N ILE A 21 5.70 -14.69 17.68
CA ILE A 21 5.50 -13.49 16.85
C ILE A 21 4.11 -12.90 17.06
N PHE A 22 3.08 -13.76 17.13
CA PHE A 22 1.71 -13.33 17.37
C PHE A 22 1.58 -12.63 18.73
N PHE A 23 2.12 -13.21 19.80
CA PHE A 23 2.09 -12.60 21.12
C PHE A 23 2.92 -11.31 21.21
N PHE A 24 4.07 -11.24 20.52
CA PHE A 24 4.86 -10.01 20.43
C PHE A 24 4.05 -8.85 19.82
N GLY A 25 3.15 -9.15 18.86
CA GLY A 25 2.25 -8.19 18.24
C GLY A 25 1.23 -7.53 19.19
N PHE A 26 1.01 -8.05 20.40
CA PHE A 26 0.15 -7.42 21.41
C PHE A 26 0.85 -6.32 22.23
N PHE A 27 2.13 -6.04 21.97
CA PHE A 27 2.89 -5.03 22.70
C PHE A 27 3.36 -3.90 21.78
N PRO A 28 2.48 -2.93 21.41
CA PRO A 28 2.79 -1.92 20.40
C PRO A 28 4.06 -1.11 20.68
N ALA A 29 4.28 -0.69 21.92
CA ALA A 29 5.49 0.04 22.30
C ALA A 29 6.78 -0.78 22.08
N LEU A 30 6.73 -2.10 22.30
CA LEU A 30 7.88 -3.00 22.06
C LEU A 30 8.07 -3.24 20.56
N VAL A 31 6.98 -3.43 19.81
CA VAL A 31 7.02 -3.55 18.34
C VAL A 31 7.64 -2.29 17.74
N GLN A 32 7.18 -1.10 18.14
CA GLN A 32 7.76 0.17 17.69
C GLN A 32 9.27 0.20 17.96
N LYS A 33 9.66 0.02 19.22
CA LYS A 33 11.04 0.18 19.68
C LYS A 33 12.01 -0.81 19.02
N TYR A 34 11.69 -2.11 19.05
CA TYR A 34 12.61 -3.16 18.63
C TYR A 34 12.44 -3.57 17.18
N TYR A 35 11.22 -3.52 16.65
CA TYR A 35 10.93 -3.92 15.28
C TYR A 35 10.84 -2.73 14.33
N SER A 36 9.81 -1.89 14.43
CA SER A 36 9.50 -0.87 13.41
C SER A 36 10.56 0.22 13.26
N THR A 37 11.12 0.73 14.36
CA THR A 37 12.25 1.68 14.33
C THR A 37 13.60 1.01 14.54
N GLY A 38 13.61 -0.24 15.00
CA GLY A 38 14.81 -1.01 15.27
C GLY A 38 15.26 -1.79 14.04
N ILE A 39 14.80 -3.04 13.92
CA ILE A 39 15.28 -3.99 12.90
C ILE A 39 14.71 -3.72 11.49
N TYR A 40 13.42 -3.34 11.40
CA TYR A 40 12.71 -3.20 10.13
C TYR A 40 13.37 -2.21 9.14
N PRO A 41 13.89 -1.03 9.55
CA PRO A 41 14.56 -0.12 8.63
C PRO A 41 15.77 -0.75 7.93
N TYR A 42 16.48 -1.67 8.59
CA TYR A 42 17.59 -2.41 7.97
C TYR A 42 17.07 -3.45 6.97
N ILE A 43 16.06 -4.24 7.36
CA ILE A 43 15.40 -5.21 6.45
C ILE A 43 14.91 -4.49 5.20
N SER A 44 14.14 -3.42 5.37
CA SER A 44 13.50 -2.67 4.28
C SER A 44 14.54 -2.04 3.34
N LYS A 45 15.60 -1.43 3.87
CA LYS A 45 16.71 -0.88 3.06
C LYS A 45 17.48 -1.96 2.30
N SER A 46 17.73 -3.11 2.91
CA SER A 46 18.43 -4.23 2.27
C SER A 46 17.60 -4.81 1.12
N LEU A 47 16.30 -5.01 1.34
CA LEU A 47 15.39 -5.50 0.30
C LEU A 47 15.31 -4.51 -0.87
N ARG A 48 15.10 -3.21 -0.59
CA ARG A 48 15.10 -2.17 -1.63
C ARG A 48 16.41 -2.08 -2.39
N PHE A 49 17.55 -2.18 -1.72
CA PHE A 49 18.86 -2.19 -2.36
C PHE A 49 18.99 -3.36 -3.35
N ILE A 50 18.63 -4.58 -2.93
CA ILE A 50 18.67 -5.76 -3.80
C ILE A 50 17.72 -5.59 -4.99
N SER A 51 16.49 -5.16 -4.73
CA SER A 51 15.48 -5.00 -5.78
C SER A 51 15.78 -3.85 -6.75
N SER A 52 16.45 -2.79 -6.28
CA SER A 52 16.83 -1.64 -7.13
C SER A 52 17.80 -2.01 -8.26
N ILE A 53 18.54 -3.12 -8.13
CA ILE A 53 19.46 -3.63 -9.16
C ILE A 53 18.70 -3.98 -10.45
N PHE A 54 17.43 -4.36 -10.34
CA PHE A 54 16.63 -4.81 -11.46
C PHE A 54 15.73 -3.67 -11.97
N PRO A 55 15.60 -3.49 -13.29
CA PRO A 55 14.81 -2.40 -13.87
C PRO A 55 13.30 -2.68 -13.89
N PHE A 56 12.85 -3.83 -13.37
CA PHE A 56 11.46 -4.28 -13.36
C PHE A 56 11.07 -4.78 -11.96
N ALA A 57 9.76 -4.85 -11.68
CA ALA A 57 9.23 -5.32 -10.40
C ALA A 57 9.51 -6.82 -10.17
N ILE A 58 10.46 -7.14 -9.30
CA ILE A 58 10.81 -8.53 -8.95
C ILE A 58 9.69 -9.16 -8.10
N GLY A 59 9.00 -8.36 -7.31
CA GLY A 59 7.88 -8.76 -6.46
C GLY A 59 6.81 -9.48 -7.26
N ASP A 60 6.51 -9.00 -8.46
CA ASP A 60 5.55 -9.62 -9.39
C ASP A 60 6.01 -11.02 -9.81
N ILE A 61 7.31 -11.20 -10.06
CA ILE A 61 7.90 -12.50 -10.40
C ILE A 61 7.85 -13.44 -9.19
N VAL A 62 8.16 -12.94 -7.99
CA VAL A 62 8.07 -13.70 -6.73
C VAL A 62 6.63 -14.15 -6.49
N TYR A 63 5.65 -13.27 -6.68
CA TYR A 63 4.24 -13.61 -6.55
C TYR A 63 3.79 -14.61 -7.61
N ALA A 64 4.17 -14.43 -8.88
CA ALA A 64 3.89 -15.39 -9.95
C ALA A 64 4.48 -16.78 -9.62
N PHE A 65 5.68 -16.84 -9.07
CA PHE A 65 6.31 -18.08 -8.65
C PHE A 65 5.59 -18.75 -7.47
N ILE A 66 5.22 -17.99 -6.43
CA ILE A 66 4.48 -18.52 -5.27
C ILE A 66 3.11 -19.05 -5.72
N ILE A 67 2.36 -18.27 -6.52
CA ILE A 67 1.05 -18.66 -7.05
C ILE A 67 1.19 -19.90 -7.93
N GLY A 68 2.16 -19.91 -8.86
CA GLY A 68 2.43 -21.06 -9.73
C GLY A 68 2.83 -22.31 -8.95
N PHE A 69 3.62 -22.17 -7.88
CA PHE A 69 3.99 -23.27 -7.00
C PHE A 69 2.78 -23.84 -6.27
N VAL A 70 1.92 -23.00 -5.68
CA VAL A 70 0.66 -23.42 -5.06
C VAL A 70 -0.23 -24.12 -6.09
N LEU A 71 -0.37 -23.52 -7.28
CA LEU A 71 -0.86 -24.05 -8.55
C LEU A 71 -0.54 -25.53 -8.75
N TYR A 72 0.75 -25.74 -8.96
CA TYR A 72 1.37 -27.02 -9.22
C TYR A 72 1.10 -28.04 -8.10
N ARG A 73 1.22 -27.61 -6.83
CA ARG A 73 0.99 -28.49 -5.67
C ARG A 73 -0.47 -28.96 -5.59
N ILE A 74 -1.43 -28.08 -5.86
CA ILE A 74 -2.86 -28.42 -5.90
C ILE A 74 -3.14 -29.41 -7.05
N ILE A 75 -2.69 -29.12 -8.27
CA ILE A 75 -2.90 -30.00 -9.43
C ILE A 75 -2.28 -31.38 -9.19
N ARG A 76 -1.05 -31.43 -8.67
CA ARG A 76 -0.37 -32.68 -8.34
C ARG A 76 -1.11 -33.46 -7.26
N PHE A 77 -1.64 -32.78 -6.24
CA PHE A 77 -2.47 -33.40 -5.20
C PHE A 77 -3.73 -34.02 -5.80
N ILE A 78 -4.47 -33.28 -6.64
CA ILE A 78 -5.69 -33.76 -7.30
C ILE A 78 -5.39 -34.98 -8.18
N LYS A 79 -4.32 -34.95 -9.00
CA LYS A 79 -3.94 -36.07 -9.87
C LYS A 79 -3.57 -37.33 -9.09
N ARG A 80 -2.94 -37.19 -7.91
CA ARG A 80 -2.49 -38.32 -7.08
C ARG A 80 -3.46 -38.70 -5.96
N ARG A 81 -4.62 -38.06 -5.87
CA ARG A 81 -5.57 -38.28 -4.76
C ARG A 81 -6.03 -39.74 -4.61
N LYS A 82 -6.17 -40.45 -5.74
CA LYS A 82 -6.60 -41.87 -5.76
C LYS A 82 -5.53 -42.84 -5.25
N SER A 83 -4.26 -42.42 -5.19
CA SER A 83 -3.15 -43.24 -4.66
C SER A 83 -2.76 -42.87 -3.22
N LEU A 84 -3.55 -42.02 -2.54
CA LEU A 84 -3.30 -41.62 -1.16
C LEU A 84 -3.64 -42.74 -0.17
N LYS A 85 -2.62 -43.21 0.55
CA LYS A 85 -2.76 -44.10 1.72
C LYS A 85 -3.24 -43.33 2.95
N SER A 86 -3.79 -44.03 3.96
CA SER A 86 -4.32 -43.44 5.20
C SER A 86 -3.36 -42.48 5.91
N ALA A 87 -2.05 -42.76 5.91
CA ALA A 87 -1.05 -41.86 6.49
C ALA A 87 -0.98 -40.45 5.84
N HIS A 88 -1.37 -40.32 4.57
CA HIS A 88 -1.37 -39.02 3.87
C HIS A 88 -2.50 -38.10 4.34
N ARG A 89 -3.54 -38.64 4.99
CA ARG A 89 -4.65 -37.84 5.55
C ARG A 89 -4.18 -36.88 6.64
N ILE A 90 -3.07 -37.19 7.31
CA ILE A 90 -2.48 -36.34 8.36
C ILE A 90 -1.28 -35.56 7.80
N ILE A 91 -0.41 -36.22 7.03
CA ILE A 91 0.84 -35.61 6.55
C ILE A 91 0.58 -34.44 5.59
N VAL A 92 -0.38 -34.57 4.68
CA VAL A 92 -0.65 -33.51 3.68
C VAL A 92 -1.17 -32.23 4.34
N PRO A 93 -2.19 -32.27 5.23
CA PRO A 93 -2.60 -31.08 5.98
C PRO A 93 -1.47 -30.47 6.81
N LEU A 94 -0.65 -31.28 7.48
CA LEU A 94 0.48 -30.75 8.26
C LEU A 94 1.53 -30.05 7.38
N GLN A 95 1.81 -30.57 6.19
CA GLN A 95 2.71 -29.90 5.24
C GLN A 95 2.14 -28.58 4.74
N PHE A 96 0.82 -28.53 4.47
CA PHE A 96 0.14 -27.32 4.07
C PHE A 96 0.13 -26.29 5.19
N LEU A 97 -0.22 -26.70 6.42
CA LEU A 97 -0.16 -25.85 7.61
C LEU A 97 1.25 -25.30 7.83
N ASN A 98 2.27 -26.15 7.75
CA ASN A 98 3.67 -25.72 7.88
C ASN A 98 4.06 -24.69 6.80
N PHE A 99 3.62 -24.89 5.56
CA PHE A 99 3.84 -23.92 4.48
C PHE A 99 3.17 -22.57 4.79
N CYS A 100 1.91 -22.57 5.23
CA CYS A 100 1.21 -21.35 5.65
C CYS A 100 1.90 -20.66 6.84
N LEU A 101 2.36 -21.43 7.84
CA LEU A 101 3.10 -20.89 8.99
C LEU A 101 4.41 -20.24 8.58
N VAL A 102 5.16 -20.88 7.67
CA VAL A 102 6.41 -20.30 7.14
C VAL A 102 6.13 -19.00 6.40
N LEU A 103 5.12 -18.95 5.53
CA LEU A 103 4.71 -17.71 4.86
C LEU A 103 4.30 -16.62 5.86
N TYR A 104 3.51 -16.98 6.88
CA TYR A 104 3.11 -16.06 7.95
C TYR A 104 4.32 -15.49 8.70
N ILE A 105 5.27 -16.34 9.10
CA ILE A 105 6.48 -15.94 9.81
C ILE A 105 7.31 -15.00 8.94
N ILE A 106 7.56 -15.37 7.68
CA ILE A 106 8.34 -14.52 6.76
C ILE A 106 7.64 -13.18 6.57
N PHE A 107 6.35 -13.17 6.28
CA PHE A 107 5.58 -11.93 6.10
C PHE A 107 5.65 -11.05 7.36
N LYS A 108 5.38 -11.61 8.55
CA LYS A 108 5.41 -10.85 9.81
C LYS A 108 6.80 -10.29 10.11
N MET A 109 7.85 -11.08 9.89
CA MET A 109 9.23 -10.65 10.13
C MET A 109 9.70 -9.61 9.12
N VAL A 110 9.33 -9.74 7.86
CA VAL A 110 9.79 -8.82 6.81
C VAL A 110 9.02 -7.50 6.84
N TRP A 111 7.73 -7.51 7.17
CA TRP A 111 6.92 -6.29 7.18
C TRP A 111 5.71 -6.32 8.12
N GLY A 112 5.00 -7.44 8.22
CA GLY A 112 3.65 -7.49 8.80
C GLY A 112 3.55 -7.27 10.31
N LEU A 113 4.66 -7.20 11.04
CA LEU A 113 4.68 -6.72 12.43
C LEU A 113 4.44 -5.20 12.52
N ASN A 114 4.63 -4.45 11.42
CA ASN A 114 4.31 -3.03 11.38
C ASN A 114 2.82 -2.73 11.59
N TYR A 115 1.90 -3.69 11.44
CA TYR A 115 0.49 -3.50 11.83
C TYR A 115 0.27 -3.38 13.34
N SER A 116 1.26 -3.79 14.14
CA SER A 116 1.17 -3.82 15.60
C SER A 116 1.79 -2.61 16.27
N ARG A 117 2.35 -1.65 15.52
CA ARG A 117 2.92 -0.42 16.09
C ARG A 117 1.82 0.57 16.53
N PRO A 118 2.12 1.56 17.40
CA PRO A 118 1.21 2.67 17.70
C PRO A 118 0.90 3.48 16.44
N SER A 119 -0.26 4.12 16.42
CA SER A 119 -0.74 4.78 15.20
C SER A 119 0.16 5.95 14.78
N ILE A 120 0.20 6.23 13.48
CA ILE A 120 0.86 7.41 12.93
C ILE A 120 0.18 8.68 13.37
N SER A 121 -1.14 8.67 13.54
CA SER A 121 -1.88 9.78 14.15
C SER A 121 -1.32 10.12 15.54
N ASP A 122 -1.12 9.13 16.41
CA ASP A 122 -0.50 9.34 17.72
C ASP A 122 0.93 9.88 17.59
N ALA A 123 1.72 9.35 16.65
CA ALA A 123 3.10 9.79 16.42
C ALA A 123 3.21 11.23 15.88
N LEU A 124 2.17 11.71 15.19
CA LEU A 124 2.06 13.07 14.67
C LEU A 124 1.29 14.01 15.61
N GLY A 125 0.80 13.51 16.76
CA GLY A 125 0.02 14.30 17.71
C GLY A 125 -1.38 14.66 17.21
N ILE A 126 -1.95 13.88 16.29
CA ILE A 126 -3.30 14.05 15.76
C ILE A 126 -4.29 13.41 16.74
N GLY A 127 -5.26 14.19 17.23
CA GLY A 127 -6.27 13.72 18.17
C GLY A 127 -7.27 12.73 17.55
N ASN A 128 -7.87 11.88 18.38
CA ASN A 128 -8.87 10.87 17.98
C ASN A 128 -10.32 11.38 18.16
N GLU A 129 -10.54 12.68 17.99
CA GLU A 129 -11.84 13.30 18.18
C GLU A 129 -12.78 12.98 17.02
N LYS A 130 -14.06 12.74 17.32
CA LYS A 130 -15.08 12.56 16.29
C LYS A 130 -15.42 13.92 15.69
N TYR A 131 -15.35 14.02 14.38
CA TYR A 131 -15.78 15.22 13.67
C TYR A 131 -17.30 15.27 13.50
N SER A 132 -17.84 16.49 13.37
CA SER A 132 -19.24 16.79 13.07
C SER A 132 -19.47 16.97 11.56
N LEU A 133 -20.72 16.83 11.11
CA LEU A 133 -21.08 17.11 9.70
C LEU A 133 -20.67 18.54 9.29
N LYS A 134 -20.83 19.51 10.19
CA LYS A 134 -20.45 20.91 9.94
C LYS A 134 -18.94 21.03 9.67
N GLU A 135 -18.11 20.39 10.48
CA GLU A 135 -16.65 20.39 10.27
C GLU A 135 -16.27 19.68 8.97
N LEU A 136 -16.94 18.57 8.64
CA LEU A 136 -16.72 17.87 7.38
C LEU A 136 -17.07 18.75 6.16
N VAL A 137 -18.19 19.47 6.20
CA VAL A 137 -18.59 20.40 5.11
C VAL A 137 -17.63 21.59 5.02
N MET A 138 -17.16 22.11 6.16
CA MET A 138 -16.14 23.15 6.19
C MET A 138 -14.82 22.67 5.56
N LEU A 139 -14.38 21.45 5.91
CA LEU A 139 -13.21 20.81 5.32
C LEU A 139 -13.39 20.62 3.81
N GLY A 140 -14.55 20.12 3.38
CA GLY A 140 -14.90 19.97 1.97
C GLY A 140 -14.79 21.29 1.21
N ASN A 141 -15.32 22.38 1.76
CA ASN A 141 -15.21 23.70 1.14
C ASN A 141 -13.74 24.19 1.03
N GLN A 142 -12.91 23.91 2.05
CA GLN A 142 -11.48 24.23 1.99
C GLN A 142 -10.76 23.44 0.90
N PHE A 143 -11.01 22.13 0.79
CA PHE A 143 -10.41 21.28 -0.24
C PHE A 143 -10.90 21.64 -1.64
N VAL A 144 -12.18 21.95 -1.84
CA VAL A 144 -12.70 22.44 -3.13
C VAL A 144 -11.94 23.70 -3.58
N ASN A 145 -11.82 24.69 -2.70
CA ASN A 145 -11.12 25.94 -3.02
C ASN A 145 -9.64 25.70 -3.33
N LYS A 146 -8.97 24.88 -2.52
CA LYS A 146 -7.54 24.56 -2.70
C LYS A 146 -7.30 23.77 -3.99
N THR A 147 -8.11 22.75 -4.28
CA THR A 147 -8.02 21.96 -5.51
C THR A 147 -8.26 22.83 -6.74
N ASN A 148 -9.27 23.70 -6.73
CA ASN A 148 -9.51 24.66 -7.81
C ASN A 148 -8.30 25.58 -8.03
N HIS A 149 -7.75 26.16 -6.96
CA HIS A 149 -6.58 27.03 -7.03
C HIS A 149 -5.34 26.31 -7.58
N LEU A 150 -5.07 25.08 -7.09
CA LEU A 150 -3.96 24.26 -7.57
C LEU A 150 -4.14 23.90 -9.05
N LYS A 151 -5.36 23.57 -9.48
CA LYS A 151 -5.65 23.27 -10.90
C LYS A 151 -5.40 24.46 -11.81
N LEU A 152 -5.67 25.68 -11.36
CA LEU A 152 -5.37 26.90 -12.12
C LEU A 152 -3.87 27.18 -12.22
N ARG A 153 -3.09 26.81 -11.19
CA ARG A 153 -1.63 26.94 -11.17
C ARG A 153 -0.91 25.81 -11.92
N GLN A 154 -1.57 24.68 -12.11
CA GLN A 154 -1.05 23.56 -12.89
C GLN A 154 -0.99 23.95 -14.37
N THR A 155 0.20 24.34 -14.83
CA THR A 155 0.43 24.76 -16.22
C THR A 155 0.58 23.59 -17.18
N ASN A 156 1.18 22.48 -16.71
CA ASN A 156 1.36 21.25 -17.47
C ASN A 156 1.30 20.02 -16.54
N ILE A 157 0.64 18.96 -16.99
CA ILE A 157 0.69 17.63 -16.35
C ILE A 157 1.68 16.81 -17.17
N PRO A 158 2.85 16.45 -16.63
CA PRO A 158 3.82 15.67 -17.38
C PRO A 158 3.32 14.24 -17.56
N ALA A 159 3.66 13.63 -18.69
CA ALA A 159 3.54 12.19 -18.86
C ALA A 159 4.66 11.53 -18.05
N TYR A 160 4.34 11.08 -16.83
CA TYR A 160 5.33 10.57 -15.90
C TYR A 160 5.87 9.20 -16.35
N SER A 161 7.20 9.08 -16.46
CA SER A 161 7.87 7.77 -16.41
C SER A 161 7.96 7.29 -14.95
N ILE A 162 8.21 5.99 -14.75
CA ILE A 162 8.42 5.45 -13.40
C ILE A 162 9.63 6.11 -12.70
N ASN A 163 10.69 6.43 -13.46
CA ASN A 163 11.88 7.09 -12.93
C ASN A 163 11.57 8.52 -12.49
N ASP A 164 10.70 9.24 -13.22
CA ASP A 164 10.27 10.58 -12.81
C ASP A 164 9.54 10.53 -11.48
N LEU A 165 8.63 9.56 -11.31
CA LEU A 165 7.89 9.37 -10.06
C LEU A 165 8.81 8.97 -8.90
N GLU A 166 9.76 8.06 -9.14
CA GLU A 166 10.71 7.62 -8.11
C GLU A 166 11.55 8.80 -7.60
N ILE A 167 12.15 9.55 -8.53
CA ILE A 167 13.01 10.70 -8.20
C ILE A 167 12.22 11.82 -7.53
N ASN A 168 11.05 12.18 -8.07
CA ASN A 168 10.27 13.31 -7.56
C ASN A 168 9.59 12.98 -6.24
N SER A 169 9.11 11.75 -6.05
CA SER A 169 8.57 11.31 -4.76
C SER A 169 9.65 11.24 -3.70
N ALA A 170 10.86 10.75 -4.04
CA ALA A 170 11.99 10.76 -3.11
C ALA A 170 12.33 12.18 -2.65
N LYS A 171 12.39 13.15 -3.57
CA LYS A 171 12.60 14.57 -3.22
C LYS A 171 11.49 15.14 -2.31
N ALA A 172 10.24 14.73 -2.51
CA ALA A 172 9.14 15.16 -1.64
C ALA A 172 9.30 14.59 -0.22
N TYR A 173 9.72 13.32 -0.10
CA TYR A 173 10.07 12.72 1.19
C TYR A 173 11.27 13.40 1.85
N ASP A 174 12.34 13.70 1.10
CA ASP A 174 13.52 14.43 1.61
C ASP A 174 13.15 15.82 2.15
N PHE A 175 12.16 16.48 1.52
CA PHE A 175 11.65 17.76 2.01
C PHE A 175 10.95 17.62 3.36
N MET A 176 10.12 16.59 3.54
CA MET A 176 9.41 16.32 4.78
C MET A 176 10.32 15.76 5.89
N GLU A 177 11.40 15.04 5.53
CA GLU A 177 12.37 14.52 6.51
C GLU A 177 12.97 15.65 7.35
N LYS A 178 13.13 16.85 6.79
CA LYS A 178 13.63 18.03 7.50
C LYS A 178 12.76 18.43 8.69
N GLN A 179 11.47 18.07 8.67
CA GLN A 179 10.53 18.37 9.74
C GLN A 179 10.35 17.19 10.70
N ASN A 180 10.37 15.96 10.18
CA ASN A 180 10.18 14.75 10.99
C ASN A 180 10.91 13.54 10.35
N SER A 181 11.68 12.81 11.16
CA SER A 181 12.43 11.63 10.71
C SER A 181 11.57 10.45 10.26
N LEU A 182 10.26 10.47 10.54
CA LEU A 182 9.28 9.51 10.02
C LEU A 182 9.28 9.44 8.48
N PHE A 183 9.60 10.55 7.81
CA PHE A 183 9.62 10.66 6.35
C PHE A 183 10.97 10.24 5.72
N ARG A 184 11.92 9.74 6.52
CA ARG A 184 13.24 9.33 6.02
C ARG A 184 13.13 8.18 5.03
N TYR A 185 13.34 8.47 3.75
CA TYR A 185 13.29 7.50 2.66
C TYR A 185 14.66 7.32 2.01
N GLN A 186 15.34 6.24 2.38
CA GLN A 186 16.66 5.88 1.82
C GLN A 186 16.56 4.67 0.91
N ASN A 187 17.42 4.63 -0.12
CA ASN A 187 17.43 3.65 -1.20
C ASN A 187 16.07 3.55 -1.89
N PRO A 188 15.71 4.55 -2.71
CA PRO A 188 14.44 4.52 -3.44
C PRO A 188 14.27 3.26 -4.27
N CYS A 189 13.06 2.71 -4.27
CA CYS A 189 12.71 1.53 -5.04
C CYS A 189 11.22 1.55 -5.40
N LEU A 190 10.86 2.43 -6.33
CA LEU A 190 9.53 2.53 -6.93
C LEU A 190 9.59 1.92 -8.33
N LYS A 191 8.78 0.89 -8.57
CA LYS A 191 8.80 0.10 -9.82
C LYS A 191 7.45 0.14 -10.50
N SER A 192 7.44 0.05 -11.83
CA SER A 192 6.20 -0.23 -12.55
C SER A 192 5.85 -1.70 -12.34
N VAL A 193 4.58 -1.98 -12.08
CA VAL A 193 4.07 -3.35 -12.15
C VAL A 193 4.34 -3.94 -13.54
N LEU A 194 4.58 -5.25 -13.63
CA LEU A 194 4.84 -5.95 -14.89
C LEU A 194 3.61 -5.96 -15.80
N ASN A 195 2.41 -5.97 -15.21
CA ASN A 195 1.16 -6.01 -15.98
C ASN A 195 0.10 -5.05 -15.40
N SER A 196 0.19 -3.79 -15.82
CA SER A 196 -0.76 -2.72 -15.44
C SER A 196 -2.22 -3.05 -15.81
N TRP A 197 -2.46 -3.87 -16.85
CA TRP A 197 -3.83 -4.26 -17.22
C TRP A 197 -4.46 -5.16 -16.16
N ILE A 198 -3.73 -6.19 -15.69
CA ILE A 198 -4.22 -7.08 -14.63
C ILE A 198 -4.46 -6.28 -13.36
N ILE A 199 -3.49 -5.46 -12.96
CA ILE A 199 -3.57 -4.62 -11.76
C ILE A 199 -4.76 -3.65 -11.81
N SER A 200 -5.00 -3.01 -12.95
CA SER A 200 -6.18 -2.17 -13.15
C SER A 200 -7.48 -2.98 -13.09
N LYS A 201 -7.50 -4.19 -13.67
CA LYS A 201 -8.68 -5.07 -13.70
C LYS A 201 -9.11 -5.54 -12.32
N ILE A 202 -8.16 -5.77 -11.42
CA ILE A 202 -8.44 -6.14 -10.02
C ILE A 202 -8.70 -4.91 -9.12
N GLY A 203 -8.64 -3.69 -9.66
CA GLY A 203 -8.99 -2.46 -8.93
C GLY A 203 -7.87 -1.92 -8.04
N ILE A 204 -6.61 -2.12 -8.40
CA ILE A 204 -5.46 -1.68 -7.60
C ILE A 204 -4.72 -0.53 -8.32
N GLU A 205 -4.39 0.52 -7.56
CA GLU A 205 -3.62 1.69 -8.03
C GLU A 205 -2.11 1.50 -7.88
N GLY A 206 -1.70 0.84 -6.81
CA GLY A 206 -0.35 0.44 -6.51
C GLY A 206 -0.35 -0.61 -5.42
N TYR A 207 0.81 -1.22 -5.17
CA TYR A 207 0.98 -2.04 -3.98
C TYR A 207 2.43 -2.13 -3.56
N TYR A 208 2.64 -2.24 -2.27
CA TYR A 208 3.90 -2.66 -1.69
C TYR A 208 4.08 -4.18 -1.78
N ALA A 209 5.26 -4.63 -2.20
CA ALA A 209 5.64 -6.04 -2.20
C ALA A 209 6.59 -6.35 -1.03
N PRO A 210 6.11 -6.91 0.11
CA PRO A 210 6.92 -7.07 1.31
C PRO A 210 8.17 -7.91 1.10
N LEU A 211 8.09 -8.98 0.30
CA LEU A 211 9.20 -9.92 0.11
C LEU A 211 10.39 -9.32 -0.66
N THR A 212 10.15 -8.25 -1.43
CA THR A 212 11.18 -7.57 -2.22
C THR A 212 11.38 -6.11 -1.80
N GLY A 213 10.52 -5.58 -0.93
CA GLY A 213 10.58 -4.21 -0.46
C GLY A 213 10.21 -3.16 -1.50
N GLU A 214 9.67 -3.54 -2.66
CA GLU A 214 9.33 -2.64 -3.77
C GLU A 214 7.97 -1.97 -3.54
N ALA A 215 7.89 -0.67 -3.79
CA ALA A 215 6.62 0.01 -4.06
C ALA A 215 6.32 -0.17 -5.55
N ASN A 216 5.20 -0.80 -5.89
CA ASN A 216 4.84 -1.08 -7.27
C ASN A 216 3.68 -0.21 -7.71
N MET A 217 3.85 0.45 -8.85
CA MET A 217 2.95 1.47 -9.36
C MET A 217 2.22 0.98 -10.62
N ASN A 218 0.90 1.17 -10.67
CA ASN A 218 0.13 0.99 -11.89
C ASN A 218 0.31 2.20 -12.82
N MET A 219 1.18 2.06 -13.83
CA MET A 219 1.47 3.17 -14.74
C MET A 219 0.34 3.51 -15.72
N ASN A 220 -0.77 2.74 -15.74
CA ASN A 220 -1.94 3.05 -16.56
C ASN A 220 -2.87 4.12 -15.96
N LEU A 221 -2.71 4.46 -14.67
CA LEU A 221 -3.52 5.49 -14.03
C LEU A 221 -3.40 6.84 -14.76
N PRO A 222 -4.40 7.74 -14.65
CA PRO A 222 -4.25 9.10 -15.13
C PRO A 222 -3.04 9.81 -14.50
N ASP A 223 -2.29 10.59 -15.29
CA ASP A 223 -1.02 11.18 -14.85
C ASP A 223 -1.16 12.12 -13.63
N PHE A 224 -2.31 12.76 -13.44
CA PHE A 224 -2.56 13.61 -12.28
C PHE A 224 -2.81 12.84 -10.97
N VAL A 225 -3.03 11.52 -11.02
CA VAL A 225 -3.22 10.64 -9.85
C VAL A 225 -1.88 10.05 -9.38
N LYS A 226 -0.99 9.74 -10.32
CA LYS A 226 0.27 9.01 -10.06
C LYS A 226 1.15 9.62 -8.96
N PRO A 227 1.31 10.95 -8.82
CA PRO A 227 2.14 11.52 -7.76
C PRO A 227 1.69 11.15 -6.35
N TYR A 228 0.40 11.25 -6.04
CA TYR A 228 -0.13 10.87 -4.74
C TYR A 228 0.07 9.38 -4.47
N VAL A 229 -0.32 8.52 -5.41
CA VAL A 229 -0.21 7.07 -5.27
C VAL A 229 1.25 6.66 -5.07
N SER A 230 2.18 7.27 -5.79
CA SER A 230 3.62 7.02 -5.60
C SER A 230 4.07 7.34 -4.17
N CYS A 231 3.64 8.48 -3.62
CA CYS A 231 3.91 8.82 -2.23
C CYS A 231 3.25 7.86 -1.23
N HIS A 232 2.01 7.42 -1.49
CA HIS A 232 1.30 6.43 -0.69
C HIS A 232 2.05 5.09 -0.65
N GLU A 233 2.42 4.53 -1.80
CA GLU A 233 3.12 3.24 -1.85
C GLU A 233 4.50 3.28 -1.18
N ILE A 234 5.19 4.41 -1.27
CA ILE A 234 6.45 4.62 -0.54
C ILE A 234 6.21 4.63 0.98
N ALA A 235 5.06 5.12 1.47
CA ALA A 235 4.75 5.07 2.91
C ALA A 235 4.75 3.63 3.44
N HIS A 236 4.23 2.68 2.66
CA HIS A 236 4.32 1.26 2.99
C HIS A 236 5.76 0.74 3.06
N GLN A 237 6.66 1.24 2.20
CA GLN A 237 8.10 0.92 2.28
C GLN A 237 8.77 1.45 3.55
N LEU A 238 8.21 2.51 4.15
CA LEU A 238 8.64 3.06 5.44
C LEU A 238 8.04 2.32 6.64
N GLY A 239 7.22 1.27 6.40
CA GLY A 239 6.61 0.47 7.44
C GLY A 239 5.35 1.10 8.01
N ILE A 240 4.66 1.93 7.23
CA ILE A 240 3.27 2.34 7.51
C ILE A 240 2.38 1.26 6.94
N ALA A 241 1.74 0.45 7.78
CA ALA A 241 1.08 -0.77 7.32
C ALA A 241 -0.42 -0.58 7.04
N TYR A 242 -1.09 0.30 7.78
CA TYR A 242 -2.51 0.59 7.55
C TYR A 242 -2.68 1.57 6.38
N GLU A 243 -3.71 1.34 5.57
CA GLU A 243 -4.02 2.13 4.37
C GLU A 243 -4.38 3.58 4.68
N ASP A 244 -5.12 3.84 5.75
CA ASP A 244 -5.50 5.19 6.18
C ASP A 244 -4.29 5.99 6.68
N GLU A 245 -3.35 5.35 7.37
CA GLU A 245 -2.09 5.96 7.77
C GLU A 245 -1.16 6.19 6.57
N ALA A 246 -1.12 5.26 5.61
CA ALA A 246 -0.38 5.44 4.36
C ALA A 246 -0.98 6.57 3.51
N ASN A 247 -2.31 6.68 3.47
CA ASN A 247 -3.02 7.78 2.85
C ASN A 247 -2.64 9.12 3.49
N LEU A 248 -2.56 9.19 4.82
CA LEU A 248 -2.14 10.37 5.55
C LEU A 248 -0.68 10.74 5.24
N LEU A 249 0.25 9.78 5.32
CA LEU A 249 1.67 10.06 5.06
C LEU A 249 1.89 10.44 3.60
N GLY A 250 1.23 9.76 2.66
CA GLY A 250 1.23 10.09 1.23
C GLY A 250 0.68 11.50 0.96
N TYR A 251 -0.45 11.86 1.58
CA TYR A 251 -1.02 13.20 1.49
C TYR A 251 -0.07 14.26 2.04
N LEU A 252 0.45 14.07 3.26
CA LEU A 252 1.37 15.02 3.89
C LEU A 252 2.63 15.22 3.04
N THR A 253 3.15 14.15 2.44
CA THR A 253 4.33 14.22 1.58
C THR A 253 4.04 14.96 0.27
N ALA A 254 3.04 14.53 -0.48
CA ALA A 254 2.75 15.10 -1.79
C ALA A 254 2.17 16.53 -1.70
N SER A 255 1.34 16.82 -0.70
CA SER A 255 0.74 18.15 -0.50
C SER A 255 1.74 19.24 -0.08
N ASN A 256 2.87 18.86 0.51
CA ASN A 256 3.96 19.76 0.89
C ASN A 256 5.13 19.74 -0.12
N SER A 257 5.04 18.94 -1.19
CA SER A 257 6.04 18.92 -2.26
C SER A 257 6.17 20.30 -2.91
N PRO A 258 7.38 20.73 -3.33
CA PRO A 258 7.54 21.95 -4.12
C PRO A 258 6.91 21.86 -5.52
N ASP A 259 6.56 20.67 -6.01
CA ASP A 259 5.90 20.47 -7.29
C ASP A 259 4.37 20.63 -7.17
N VAL A 260 3.80 21.59 -7.90
CA VAL A 260 2.35 21.85 -7.93
C VAL A 260 1.54 20.64 -8.40
N ASN A 261 2.11 19.75 -9.22
CA ASN A 261 1.44 18.52 -9.66
C ASN A 261 1.25 17.53 -8.51
N TYR A 262 2.25 17.40 -7.64
CA TYR A 262 2.14 16.58 -6.42
C TYR A 262 1.12 17.20 -5.45
N GLN A 263 1.15 18.52 -5.29
CA GLN A 263 0.17 19.22 -4.47
C GLN A 263 -1.25 19.00 -4.99
N TYR A 264 -1.47 19.14 -6.30
CA TYR A 264 -2.77 18.93 -6.92
C TYR A 264 -3.24 17.48 -6.74
N SER A 265 -2.39 16.51 -7.08
CA SER A 265 -2.67 15.07 -6.96
C SER A 265 -3.13 14.72 -5.54
N ALA A 266 -2.40 15.16 -4.52
CA ALA A 266 -2.74 14.90 -3.12
C ALA A 266 -4.07 15.53 -2.69
N ASN A 267 -4.33 16.79 -3.10
CA ASN A 267 -5.58 17.47 -2.74
C ASN A 267 -6.77 16.91 -3.52
N TYR A 268 -6.58 16.51 -4.78
CA TYR A 268 -7.59 15.83 -5.59
C TYR A 268 -8.03 14.52 -4.94
N GLU A 269 -7.09 13.67 -4.53
CA GLU A 269 -7.41 12.39 -3.90
C GLU A 269 -8.13 12.55 -2.57
N MET A 270 -7.66 13.45 -1.70
CA MET A 270 -8.38 13.71 -0.43
C MET A 270 -9.76 14.32 -0.67
N LEU A 271 -9.90 15.20 -1.66
CA LEU A 271 -11.18 15.78 -2.01
C LEU A 271 -12.18 14.69 -2.47
N ARG A 272 -11.73 13.65 -3.19
CA ARG A 272 -12.60 12.52 -3.56
C ARG A 272 -13.18 11.82 -2.32
N TYR A 273 -12.33 11.47 -1.36
CA TYR A 273 -12.77 10.84 -0.11
C TYR A 273 -13.73 11.73 0.68
N ILE A 274 -13.39 13.02 0.83
CA ILE A 274 -14.22 13.99 1.55
C ILE A 274 -15.58 14.17 0.87
N LEU A 275 -15.62 14.33 -0.46
CA LEU A 275 -16.87 14.49 -1.20
C LEU A 275 -17.73 13.23 -1.15
N PHE A 276 -17.12 12.04 -1.23
CA PHE A 276 -17.85 10.79 -1.07
C PHE A 276 -18.50 10.71 0.31
N GLU A 277 -17.75 11.02 1.37
CA GLU A 277 -18.30 10.97 2.73
C GLU A 277 -19.40 12.01 2.96
N ILE A 278 -19.24 13.23 2.44
CA ILE A 278 -20.30 14.25 2.46
C ILE A 278 -21.51 13.76 1.68
N ARG A 279 -21.36 13.16 0.49
CA ARG A 279 -22.47 12.62 -0.30
C ARG A 279 -23.27 11.57 0.47
N MET A 280 -22.59 10.72 1.23
CA MET A 280 -23.24 9.68 2.04
C MET A 280 -23.99 10.25 3.25
N LYS A 281 -23.53 11.37 3.83
CA LYS A 281 -24.12 11.97 5.05
C LYS A 281 -25.10 13.11 4.77
N SER A 282 -24.85 13.90 3.74
CA SER A 282 -25.63 15.07 3.32
C SER A 282 -25.52 15.26 1.79
N PRO A 283 -26.42 14.63 1.01
CA PRO A 283 -26.47 14.79 -0.45
C PRO A 283 -26.65 16.25 -0.90
N ASP A 284 -27.36 17.06 -0.12
CA ASP A 284 -27.60 18.47 -0.41
C ASP A 284 -26.30 19.30 -0.30
N ASP A 285 -25.54 19.12 0.78
CA ASP A 285 -24.24 19.79 0.93
C ASP A 285 -23.22 19.32 -0.11
N TYR A 286 -23.25 18.04 -0.46
CA TYR A 286 -22.42 17.50 -1.54
C TYR A 286 -22.69 18.23 -2.86
N LYS A 287 -23.97 18.42 -3.23
CA LYS A 287 -24.32 19.11 -4.47
C LYS A 287 -23.78 20.55 -4.47
N VAL A 288 -23.96 21.27 -3.37
CA VAL A 288 -23.45 22.65 -3.22
C VAL A 288 -21.93 22.72 -3.36
N LEU A 289 -21.19 21.76 -2.82
CA LEU A 289 -19.72 21.70 -2.94
C LEU A 289 -19.26 21.27 -4.32
N HIS A 290 -19.93 20.27 -4.90
CA HIS A 290 -19.63 19.77 -6.24
C HIS A 290 -19.80 20.86 -7.29
N ASP A 291 -20.87 21.66 -7.21
CA ASP A 291 -21.16 22.74 -8.17
C ASP A 291 -20.14 23.89 -8.12
N LYS A 292 -19.31 23.96 -7.07
CA LYS A 292 -18.19 24.92 -6.96
C LYS A 292 -16.91 24.44 -7.65
N LEU A 293 -16.83 23.18 -8.08
CA LEU A 293 -15.63 22.65 -8.73
C LEU A 293 -15.44 23.27 -10.12
N LEU A 294 -14.19 23.62 -10.44
CA LEU A 294 -13.87 24.10 -11.78
C LEU A 294 -14.17 23.04 -12.85
N PRO A 295 -14.60 23.44 -14.06
CA PRO A 295 -14.83 22.49 -15.16
C PRO A 295 -13.62 21.60 -15.48
N LYS A 296 -12.40 22.12 -15.31
CA LYS A 296 -11.17 21.34 -15.47
C LYS A 296 -10.99 20.26 -14.40
N VAL A 297 -11.40 20.53 -13.15
CA VAL A 297 -11.37 19.54 -12.07
C VAL A 297 -12.44 18.48 -12.32
N LEU A 298 -13.65 18.87 -12.71
CA LEU A 298 -14.73 17.93 -13.10
C LEU A 298 -14.31 17.03 -14.27
N THR A 299 -13.49 17.55 -15.19
CA THR A 299 -12.92 16.76 -16.29
C THR A 299 -11.94 15.69 -15.78
N ASP A 300 -11.14 15.98 -14.76
CA ASP A 300 -10.25 14.99 -14.13
C ASP A 300 -11.07 13.90 -13.42
N PHE A 301 -12.10 14.27 -12.64
CA PHE A 301 -13.06 13.32 -12.04
C PHE A 301 -13.68 12.40 -13.11
N LYS A 302 -14.10 12.98 -14.23
CA LYS A 302 -14.63 12.20 -15.37
C LYS A 302 -13.57 11.28 -15.96
N THR A 303 -12.35 11.77 -16.18
CA THR A 303 -11.24 11.00 -16.77
C THR A 303 -10.91 9.77 -15.94
N GLU A 304 -10.79 9.94 -14.63
CA GLU A 304 -10.52 8.84 -13.71
C GLU A 304 -11.70 7.87 -13.62
N LYS A 305 -12.93 8.39 -13.53
CA LYS A 305 -14.14 7.56 -13.55
C LYS A 305 -14.22 6.70 -14.80
N GLU A 306 -13.89 7.26 -15.96
CA GLU A 306 -13.86 6.54 -17.24
C GLU A 306 -12.73 5.51 -17.31
N PHE A 307 -11.57 5.82 -16.72
CA PHE A 307 -10.49 4.86 -16.54
C PHE A 307 -10.98 3.64 -15.74
N TRP A 308 -11.58 3.84 -14.57
CA TRP A 308 -12.09 2.73 -13.76
C TRP A 308 -13.24 2.01 -14.44
N ARG A 309 -14.18 2.71 -15.09
CA ARG A 309 -15.25 2.08 -15.89
C ARG A 309 -14.72 1.07 -16.91
N LYS A 310 -13.58 1.36 -17.55
CA LYS A 310 -12.93 0.47 -18.52
C LYS A 310 -12.31 -0.76 -17.85
N TYR A 311 -11.70 -0.60 -16.68
CA TYR A 311 -10.91 -1.65 -16.04
C TYR A 311 -11.65 -2.40 -14.94
N ASN A 312 -12.26 -1.71 -13.98
CA ASN A 312 -13.01 -2.31 -12.87
C ASN A 312 -14.23 -1.44 -12.49
N GLY A 313 -15.44 -1.99 -12.68
CA GLY A 313 -16.71 -1.31 -12.39
C GLY A 313 -17.04 -1.16 -10.90
N GLU A 314 -16.30 -1.79 -9.99
CA GLU A 314 -16.48 -1.60 -8.54
C GLU A 314 -15.81 -0.30 -8.05
N MET A 315 -14.71 0.11 -8.69
CA MET A 315 -14.01 1.38 -8.44
C MET A 315 -14.73 2.61 -9.04
N PHE A 316 -15.88 2.40 -9.68
CA PHE A 316 -16.65 3.39 -10.42
C PHE A 316 -17.69 4.16 -9.57
N GLY A 317 -17.94 3.70 -8.33
CA GLY A 317 -19.06 4.10 -7.44
C GLY A 317 -19.05 5.53 -6.92
#